data_AF-A0A1I7FEX2-F1
#
_entry.id   AF-A0A1I7FEX2-F1
#
_cell.length_a   1.000
_cell.length_b   1.000
_cell.length_c   1.000
_cell.angle_alpha   90.00
_cell.angle_beta   90.00
_cell.angle_gamma   90.00
#
_symmetry.space_group_name_H-M   'P 1'
#
loop_
_entity.id
_entity.type
_entity.pdbx_description
1 polymer ?
#
loop_
_entity_poly.entity_id
_entity_poly.type
_entity_poly.pdbx_seq_one_letter_code
_entity_poly.pdbx_strand_id
1 'polypeptide(L)'
;MRSLIRFIAAVMKAAMAAMAAAPRMVWDGARWVARAVTAPPPAVAEAQAEAMAEIEAMAQEDAAAKAKTAATPAAVHEAWGRAAVAHLAPLPGQAPAATACLDEAARCYLDRLTPAQALKLASLEPRHVGAHLLGNRPLASLPRPLTLAEWHRQEVERVAAKAKPRARPDGEPRRDRREASHRPAPAFAVA
;
A
#
# COMPACT_ATOMS: atom_id res chain seq x y z
N MET A 1 29.68 38.55 12.02
CA MET A 1 28.69 38.89 13.07
C MET A 1 27.45 39.65 12.57
N ARG A 2 27.55 40.59 11.61
CA ARG A 2 26.39 41.35 11.11
C ARG A 2 25.30 40.50 10.41
N SER A 3 25.65 39.41 9.71
CA SER A 3 24.65 38.50 9.12
C SER A 3 23.90 37.65 10.14
N LEU A 4 24.54 37.27 11.24
CA LEU A 4 23.91 36.45 12.27
C LEU A 4 22.82 37.23 13.02
N ILE A 5 23.09 38.50 13.32
CA ILE A 5 22.13 39.42 13.96
C ILE A 5 20.92 39.67 13.04
N ARG A 6 21.15 39.80 11.72
CA ARG A 6 20.06 39.97 10.74
C ARG A 6 19.22 38.72 10.57
N PHE A 7 19.85 37.53 10.59
CA PHE A 7 19.14 36.26 10.51
C PHE A 7 18.27 36.04 11.76
N ILE A 8 18.81 36.26 12.96
CA ILE A 8 18.04 36.15 14.21
C ILE A 8 16.88 37.15 14.24
N ALA A 9 17.12 38.39 13.78
CA ALA A 9 16.06 39.41 13.68
C ALA A 9 14.96 39.01 12.68
N ALA A 10 15.31 38.42 11.54
CA ALA A 10 14.35 37.94 10.55
C ALA A 10 13.50 36.77 11.09
N VAL A 11 14.13 35.82 11.78
CA VAL A 11 13.43 34.68 12.41
C VAL A 11 12.48 35.14 13.52
N MET A 12 12.92 36.07 14.37
CA MET A 12 12.07 36.65 15.43
C MET A 12 10.86 37.42 14.86
N LYS A 13 11.06 38.15 13.76
CA LYS A 13 9.99 38.90 13.10
C LYS A 13 8.99 37.97 12.41
N ALA A 14 9.47 36.88 11.80
CA ALA A 14 8.64 35.83 11.23
C ALA A 14 7.84 35.07 12.30
N ALA A 15 8.44 34.76 13.45
CA ALA A 15 7.76 34.10 14.57
C ALA A 15 6.64 34.97 15.16
N MET A 16 6.88 36.28 15.33
CA MET A 16 5.86 37.23 15.78
C MET A 16 4.71 37.37 14.76
N ALA A 17 5.02 37.41 13.46
CA ALA A 17 4.01 37.47 12.40
C ALA A 17 3.15 36.18 12.34
N ALA A 18 3.76 35.02 12.59
CA ALA A 18 3.05 33.75 12.64
C ALA A 18 2.09 33.67 13.84
N MET A 19 2.45 34.21 15.00
CA MET A 19 1.54 34.29 16.15
C MET A 19 0.37 35.26 15.92
N ALA A 20 0.58 36.36 15.19
CA ALA A 20 -0.49 37.29 14.83
C ALA A 20 -1.46 36.73 13.77
N ALA A 21 -1.01 35.76 12.96
CA ALA A 21 -1.80 35.08 11.94
C ALA A 21 -2.55 33.84 12.44
N ALA A 22 -2.54 33.57 13.76
CA ALA A 22 -3.24 32.43 14.33
C ALA A 22 -4.76 32.56 14.12
N PRO A 23 -5.43 31.59 13.47
CA PRO A 23 -6.85 31.67 13.19
C PRO A 23 -7.65 31.64 14.49
N ARG A 24 -8.45 32.68 14.74
CA ARG A 24 -9.37 32.72 15.88
C ARG A 24 -10.63 31.94 15.52
N MET A 25 -11.04 31.05 16.42
CA MET A 25 -12.27 30.27 16.28
C MET A 25 -13.45 31.18 16.67
N VAL A 26 -14.32 31.49 15.71
CA VAL A 26 -15.43 32.41 15.89
C VAL A 26 -16.74 31.65 15.65
N TRP A 27 -17.74 31.87 16.51
CA TRP A 27 -19.06 31.25 16.40
C TRP A 27 -19.93 32.06 15.42
N ASP A 28 -20.36 31.44 14.33
CA ASP A 28 -21.16 32.08 13.27
C ASP A 28 -22.67 31.74 13.40
N GLY A 29 -23.17 31.61 14.63
CA GLY A 29 -24.58 31.34 14.95
C GLY A 29 -25.07 29.90 14.71
N ALA A 30 -24.52 29.18 13.73
CA ALA A 30 -24.88 27.79 13.43
C ALA A 30 -23.71 26.80 13.49
N ARG A 31 -22.46 27.28 13.46
CA ARG A 31 -21.25 26.45 13.61
C ARG A 31 -20.02 27.29 13.98
N TRP A 32 -19.02 26.65 14.60
CA TRP A 32 -17.71 27.26 14.87
C TRP A 32 -16.90 27.30 13.58
N VAL A 33 -16.42 28.48 13.19
CA VAL A 33 -15.61 28.69 11.98
C VAL A 33 -14.31 29.39 12.37
N ALA A 34 -13.18 28.80 11.98
CA ALA A 34 -11.87 29.40 12.16
C ALA A 34 -11.69 30.50 11.09
N ARG A 35 -11.69 31.78 11.51
CA ARG A 35 -11.59 32.91 10.58
C ARG A 35 -10.26 33.63 10.82
N ALA A 36 -9.36 33.59 9.84
CA ALA A 36 -8.12 34.34 9.85
C ALA A 36 -8.40 35.79 9.42
N VAL A 37 -8.22 36.74 10.34
CA VAL A 37 -8.33 38.17 10.04
C VAL A 37 -6.91 38.70 9.88
N THR A 38 -6.41 38.73 8.66
CA THR A 38 -5.10 39.31 8.35
C THR A 38 -5.21 40.25 7.17
N ALA A 39 -5.25 41.57 7.42
CA ALA A 39 -4.94 42.58 6.43
C ALA A 39 -3.48 43.05 6.69
N PRO A 40 -2.52 42.79 5.79
CA PRO A 40 -1.12 43.17 6.00
C PRO A 40 -0.89 44.67 5.71
N PRO A 41 0.01 45.37 6.45
CA PRO A 41 0.37 46.76 6.19
C PRO A 41 1.20 46.93 4.90
N PRO A 42 1.17 48.11 4.25
CA PRO A 42 1.58 48.30 2.86
C PRO A 42 3.04 47.95 2.55
N ALA A 43 3.97 48.13 3.49
CA ALA A 43 5.38 47.76 3.30
C ALA A 43 5.63 46.24 3.23
N VAL A 44 4.65 45.42 3.60
CA VAL A 44 4.71 43.96 3.50
C VAL A 44 4.11 43.47 2.16
N ALA A 45 3.29 44.28 1.49
CA ALA A 45 2.68 43.93 0.21
C ALA A 45 3.71 43.94 -0.93
N GLU A 46 4.64 44.90 -0.93
CA GLU A 46 5.71 44.98 -1.94
C GLU A 46 6.74 43.85 -1.78
N ALA A 47 7.14 43.54 -0.53
CA ALA A 47 8.02 42.41 -0.23
C ALA A 47 7.34 41.04 -0.46
N GLN A 48 6.02 40.95 -0.30
CA GLN A 48 5.26 39.76 -0.69
C GLN A 48 5.11 39.65 -2.21
N ALA A 49 5.05 40.75 -2.96
CA ALA A 49 4.96 40.69 -4.42
C ALA A 49 6.26 40.14 -5.05
N GLU A 50 7.43 40.57 -4.56
CA GLU A 50 8.72 40.01 -5.00
C GLU A 50 8.91 38.55 -4.56
N ALA A 51 8.53 38.22 -3.32
CA ALA A 51 8.57 36.83 -2.84
C ALA A 51 7.55 35.92 -3.56
N MET A 52 6.38 36.44 -3.95
CA MET A 52 5.38 35.70 -4.73
C MET A 52 5.86 35.47 -6.16
N ALA A 53 6.58 36.43 -6.77
CA ALA A 53 7.17 36.26 -8.10
C ALA A 53 8.28 35.19 -8.12
N GLU A 54 9.12 35.12 -7.08
CA GLU A 54 10.11 34.03 -6.94
C GLU A 54 9.44 32.68 -6.63
N ILE A 55 8.35 32.66 -5.85
CA ILE A 55 7.57 31.44 -5.59
C ILE A 55 6.81 30.99 -6.84
N GLU A 56 6.29 31.91 -7.68
CA GLU A 56 5.65 31.58 -8.95
C GLU A 56 6.66 31.07 -9.99
N ALA A 57 7.88 31.62 -10.01
CA ALA A 57 8.96 31.11 -10.84
C ALA A 57 9.41 29.69 -10.40
N MET A 58 9.57 29.47 -9.09
CA MET A 58 9.86 28.12 -8.56
C MET A 58 8.67 27.17 -8.73
N ALA A 59 7.43 27.65 -8.64
CA ALA A 59 6.23 26.84 -8.86
C ALA A 59 6.04 26.48 -10.33
N GLN A 60 6.49 27.30 -11.28
CA GLN A 60 6.51 26.94 -12.70
C GLN A 60 7.59 25.89 -13.02
N GLU A 61 8.76 25.96 -12.40
CA GLU A 61 9.78 24.90 -12.51
C GLU A 61 9.33 23.58 -11.85
N ASP A 62 8.69 23.64 -10.68
CA ASP A 62 8.12 22.46 -10.01
C ASP A 62 6.88 21.91 -10.71
N ALA A 63 6.08 22.75 -11.37
CA ALA A 63 4.96 22.33 -12.21
C ALA A 63 5.45 21.68 -13.52
N ALA A 64 6.56 22.16 -14.08
CA ALA A 64 7.21 21.50 -15.22
C ALA A 64 7.82 20.14 -14.82
N ALA A 65 8.33 20.00 -13.59
CA ALA A 65 8.83 18.73 -13.07
C ALA A 65 7.71 17.76 -12.61
N LYS A 66 6.56 18.27 -12.15
CA LYS A 66 5.37 17.50 -11.75
C LYS A 66 4.35 17.29 -12.87
N ALA A 67 4.56 17.88 -14.04
CA ALA A 67 4.04 17.39 -15.32
C ALA A 67 4.72 16.07 -15.74
N LYS A 68 5.15 15.27 -14.76
CA LYS A 68 5.42 13.84 -14.85
C LYS A 68 4.09 13.18 -15.19
N THR A 69 3.81 13.24 -16.49
CA THR A 69 2.80 12.52 -17.27
C THR A 69 1.98 11.60 -16.38
N ALA A 70 0.73 11.96 -16.11
CA ALA A 70 -0.26 10.99 -15.67
C ALA A 70 -0.10 9.78 -16.59
N ALA A 71 0.46 8.68 -16.06
CA ALA A 71 0.93 7.59 -16.88
C ALA A 71 -0.26 7.07 -17.66
N THR A 72 -0.23 7.22 -18.98
CA THR A 72 -1.32 6.74 -19.81
C THR A 72 -1.48 5.24 -19.55
N PRO A 73 -2.69 4.67 -19.66
CA PRO A 73 -2.89 3.23 -19.47
C PRO A 73 -1.91 2.39 -20.33
N ALA A 74 -1.56 2.89 -21.52
CA ALA A 74 -0.55 2.27 -22.38
C ALA A 74 0.85 2.25 -21.74
N ALA A 75 1.29 3.34 -21.11
CA ALA A 75 2.59 3.41 -20.43
C ALA A 75 2.66 2.47 -19.21
N VAL A 76 1.55 2.32 -18.48
CA VAL A 76 1.44 1.36 -17.37
C VAL A 76 1.58 -0.07 -17.87
N HIS A 77 0.85 -0.42 -18.94
CA HIS A 77 0.93 -1.76 -19.55
C HIS A 77 2.35 -2.07 -20.03
N GLU A 78 2.99 -1.09 -20.68
CA GLU A 78 4.35 -1.29 -21.20
C GLU A 78 5.37 -1.45 -20.08
N ALA A 79 5.25 -0.69 -18.99
CA ALA A 79 6.08 -0.84 -17.80
C ALA A 79 5.91 -2.23 -17.15
N TRP A 80 4.68 -2.69 -17.00
CA TRP A 80 4.37 -4.04 -16.50
C TRP A 80 4.92 -5.14 -17.41
N GLY A 81 4.77 -5.00 -18.73
CA GLY A 81 5.31 -5.97 -19.67
C GLY A 81 6.83 -6.05 -19.66
N ARG A 82 7.53 -4.91 -19.59
CA ARG A 82 9.00 -4.88 -19.46
C ARG A 82 9.45 -5.56 -18.17
N ALA A 83 8.77 -5.27 -17.06
CA ALA A 83 9.07 -5.89 -15.78
C ALA A 83 8.81 -7.41 -15.81
N ALA A 84 7.75 -7.86 -16.49
CA ALA A 84 7.47 -9.28 -16.66
C ALA A 84 8.56 -10.01 -17.46
N VAL A 85 9.05 -9.41 -18.55
CA VAL A 85 10.15 -9.98 -19.33
C VAL A 85 11.45 -10.00 -18.51
N ALA A 86 11.73 -8.93 -17.77
CA ALA A 86 12.86 -8.87 -16.84
C ALA A 86 12.79 -9.93 -15.74
N HIS A 87 11.59 -10.28 -15.27
CA HIS A 87 11.37 -11.34 -14.29
C HIS A 87 11.61 -12.74 -14.89
N LEU A 88 11.18 -12.97 -16.14
CA LEU A 88 11.35 -14.26 -16.82
C LEU A 88 12.79 -14.54 -17.28
N ALA A 89 13.52 -13.49 -17.68
CA ALA A 89 14.89 -13.58 -18.15
C ALA A 89 15.78 -12.56 -17.41
N PRO A 90 16.09 -12.79 -16.13
CA PRO A 90 16.89 -11.86 -15.35
C PRO A 90 18.33 -11.83 -15.88
N LEU A 91 18.82 -10.63 -16.21
CA LEU A 91 20.21 -10.44 -16.61
C LEU A 91 21.13 -10.35 -15.37
N PRO A 92 22.36 -10.88 -15.43
CA PRO A 92 23.31 -10.74 -14.33
C PRO A 92 23.60 -9.25 -14.08
N GLY A 93 23.39 -8.78 -12.85
CA GLY A 93 23.56 -7.37 -12.47
C GLY A 93 22.31 -6.50 -12.67
N GLN A 94 21.17 -7.06 -13.07
CA GLN A 94 19.94 -6.31 -13.20
C GLN A 94 19.42 -5.82 -11.84
N ALA A 95 19.15 -4.52 -11.76
CA ALA A 95 18.65 -3.91 -10.52
C ALA A 95 17.25 -4.45 -10.17
N PRO A 96 16.96 -4.74 -8.88
CA PRO A 96 15.64 -5.21 -8.43
C PRO A 96 14.53 -4.17 -8.69
N ALA A 97 14.89 -2.92 -8.96
CA ALA A 97 13.96 -1.88 -9.39
C ALA A 97 13.23 -2.21 -10.71
N ALA A 98 13.83 -3.03 -11.58
CA ALA A 98 13.25 -3.38 -12.88
C ALA A 98 11.96 -4.22 -12.77
N THR A 99 11.79 -4.98 -11.68
CA THR A 99 10.62 -5.83 -11.41
C THR A 99 9.72 -5.28 -10.29
N ALA A 100 10.08 -4.13 -9.71
CA ALA A 100 9.39 -3.56 -8.56
C ALA A 100 7.93 -3.16 -8.83
N CYS A 101 7.55 -2.93 -10.09
CA CYS A 101 6.17 -2.61 -10.46
C CYS A 101 5.24 -3.83 -10.56
N LEU A 102 5.78 -5.06 -10.52
CA LEU A 102 4.97 -6.28 -10.49
C LEU A 102 4.46 -6.55 -9.07
N ASP A 103 3.18 -6.88 -8.96
CA ASP A 103 2.60 -7.39 -7.73
C ASP A 103 2.92 -8.88 -7.53
N GLU A 104 2.66 -9.37 -6.31
CA GLU A 104 2.95 -10.77 -5.97
C GLU A 104 2.09 -11.76 -6.75
N ALA A 105 0.88 -11.37 -7.15
CA ALA A 105 0.02 -12.19 -7.99
C ALA A 105 0.62 -12.38 -9.39
N ALA A 106 1.11 -11.31 -10.03
CA ALA A 106 1.78 -11.40 -11.31
C ALA A 106 3.09 -12.19 -11.23
N ARG A 107 3.90 -11.97 -10.18
CA ARG A 107 5.13 -12.76 -9.96
C ARG A 107 4.83 -14.25 -9.84
N CYS A 108 3.87 -14.61 -8.98
CA CYS A 108 3.45 -16.00 -8.80
C CYS A 108 2.88 -16.61 -10.08
N TYR A 109 2.18 -15.82 -10.90
CA TYR A 109 1.71 -16.27 -12.22
C TYR A 109 2.89 -16.54 -13.16
N LEU A 110 3.86 -15.62 -13.25
CA LEU A 110 5.04 -15.77 -14.11
C LEU A 110 5.89 -16.97 -13.72
N ASP A 111 6.04 -17.23 -12.41
CA ASP A 111 6.78 -18.39 -11.90
C ASP A 111 6.12 -19.74 -12.22
N ARG A 112 4.82 -19.75 -12.51
CA ARG A 112 4.05 -20.95 -12.85
C ARG A 112 4.02 -21.24 -14.36
N LEU A 113 4.53 -20.34 -15.19
CA LEU A 113 4.54 -20.53 -16.65
C LEU A 113 5.53 -21.62 -17.05
N THR A 114 5.14 -22.44 -18.03
CA THR A 114 6.10 -23.38 -18.64
C THR A 114 7.14 -22.60 -19.46
N PRO A 115 8.34 -23.15 -19.71
CA PRO A 115 9.36 -22.47 -20.51
C PRO A 115 8.86 -22.05 -21.91
N ALA A 116 8.03 -22.87 -22.55
CA ALA A 116 7.42 -22.55 -23.84
C ALA A 116 6.42 -21.38 -23.73
N GLN A 117 5.64 -21.31 -22.66
CA GLN A 117 4.72 -20.20 -22.40
C GLN A 117 5.46 -18.91 -22.05
N ALA A 118 6.53 -19.00 -21.25
CA ALA A 118 7.39 -17.88 -20.90
C ALA A 118 8.06 -17.29 -22.15
N LEU A 119 8.62 -18.14 -23.02
CA LEU A 119 9.21 -17.70 -24.29
C LEU A 119 8.18 -17.05 -25.22
N LYS A 120 6.97 -17.64 -25.30
CA LYS A 120 5.87 -17.05 -26.07
C LYS A 120 5.46 -15.69 -25.51
N LEU A 121 5.38 -15.54 -24.19
CA LEU A 121 5.07 -14.26 -23.54
C LEU A 121 6.18 -13.23 -23.81
N ALA A 122 7.45 -13.64 -23.76
CA ALA A 122 8.60 -12.79 -24.08
C ALA A 122 8.69 -12.37 -25.55
N SER A 123 8.12 -13.15 -26.48
CA SER A 123 8.05 -12.79 -27.90
C SER A 123 6.98 -11.75 -28.24
N LEU A 124 6.09 -11.41 -27.30
CA LEU A 124 5.04 -10.42 -27.50
C LEU A 124 5.51 -9.03 -27.09
N GLU A 125 4.88 -8.01 -27.64
CA GLU A 125 5.17 -6.63 -27.23
C GLU A 125 4.85 -6.41 -25.74
N PRO A 126 5.68 -5.65 -25.00
CA PRO A 126 5.47 -5.38 -23.58
C PRO A 126 4.08 -4.82 -23.27
N ARG A 127 3.53 -3.98 -24.15
CA ARG A 127 2.19 -3.42 -23.99
C ARG A 127 1.09 -4.50 -23.96
N HIS A 128 1.22 -5.55 -24.78
CA HIS A 128 0.27 -6.66 -24.80
C HIS A 128 0.44 -7.56 -23.58
N VAL A 129 1.68 -7.79 -23.15
CA VAL A 129 1.99 -8.55 -21.94
C VAL A 129 1.40 -7.88 -20.70
N GLY A 130 1.62 -6.58 -20.52
CA GLY A 130 1.06 -5.86 -19.37
C GLY A 130 -0.46 -5.81 -19.40
N ALA A 131 -1.07 -5.64 -20.59
CA ALA A 131 -2.52 -5.70 -20.73
C ALA A 131 -3.10 -7.08 -20.35
N HIS A 132 -2.37 -8.17 -20.63
CA HIS A 132 -2.74 -9.52 -20.19
C HIS A 132 -2.66 -9.66 -18.69
N LEU A 133 -1.53 -9.29 -18.09
CA LEU A 133 -1.30 -9.42 -16.64
C LEU A 133 -2.30 -8.60 -15.82
N LEU A 134 -2.68 -7.42 -16.31
CA LEU A 134 -3.68 -6.56 -15.67
C LEU A 134 -5.13 -7.00 -15.96
N GLY A 135 -5.34 -8.03 -16.76
CA GLY A 135 -6.67 -8.56 -17.10
C GLY A 135 -7.46 -7.74 -18.13
N ASN A 136 -6.87 -6.68 -18.70
CA ASN A 136 -7.50 -5.82 -19.70
C ASN A 136 -7.66 -6.52 -21.06
N ARG A 137 -6.68 -7.36 -21.44
CA ARG A 137 -6.72 -8.11 -22.70
C ARG A 137 -6.14 -9.52 -22.50
N PRO A 138 -6.97 -10.54 -22.25
CA PRO A 138 -6.48 -11.90 -22.06
C PRO A 138 -5.93 -12.46 -23.37
N LEU A 139 -4.75 -13.07 -23.31
CA LEU A 139 -4.12 -13.79 -24.41
C LEU A 139 -4.64 -15.22 -24.43
N ALA A 140 -5.41 -15.59 -25.45
CA ALA A 140 -6.07 -16.89 -25.57
C ALA A 140 -5.11 -18.10 -25.51
N SER A 141 -3.85 -17.90 -25.86
CA SER A 141 -2.84 -18.96 -25.84
C SER A 141 -2.12 -19.16 -24.51
N LEU A 142 -2.43 -18.36 -23.50
CA LEU A 142 -1.79 -18.39 -22.19
C LEU A 142 -2.82 -18.60 -21.09
N PRO A 143 -2.41 -19.19 -19.95
CA PRO A 143 -3.30 -19.28 -18.80
C PRO A 143 -3.74 -17.89 -18.34
N ARG A 144 -4.94 -17.81 -17.75
CA ARG A 144 -5.46 -16.56 -17.20
C ARG A 144 -4.60 -16.15 -15.99
N PRO A 145 -4.14 -14.89 -15.92
CA PRO A 145 -3.41 -14.42 -14.76
C PRO A 145 -4.34 -14.30 -13.56
N LEU A 146 -3.78 -14.58 -12.39
CA LEU A 146 -4.49 -14.52 -11.13
C LEU A 146 -4.64 -13.06 -10.71
N THR A 147 -5.84 -12.66 -10.29
CA THR A 147 -6.03 -11.32 -9.72
C THR A 147 -5.45 -11.26 -8.30
N LEU A 148 -5.06 -10.06 -7.85
CA LEU A 148 -4.53 -9.87 -6.50
C LEU A 148 -5.50 -10.37 -5.40
N ALA A 149 -6.81 -10.17 -5.59
CA ALA A 149 -7.83 -10.64 -4.65
C ALA A 149 -7.98 -12.18 -4.62
N GLU A 150 -7.77 -12.85 -5.75
CA GLU A 150 -7.75 -14.32 -5.81
C GLU A 150 -6.47 -14.88 -5.19
N TRP A 151 -5.34 -14.21 -5.41
CA TRP A 151 -4.06 -14.56 -4.77
C TRP A 151 -4.16 -14.47 -3.25
N HIS A 152 -4.68 -13.37 -2.71
CA HIS A 152 -4.88 -13.22 -1.26
C HIS A 152 -5.79 -14.30 -0.68
N ARG A 153 -6.86 -14.70 -1.39
CA ARG A 153 -7.72 -15.80 -0.95
C ARG A 153 -6.97 -17.12 -0.88
N GLN A 154 -6.20 -17.46 -1.92
CA GLN A 154 -5.35 -18.66 -1.91
C GLN A 154 -4.29 -18.61 -0.81
N GLU A 155 -3.75 -17.43 -0.53
CA GLU A 155 -2.74 -17.23 0.51
C GLU A 155 -3.33 -17.45 1.91
N VAL A 156 -4.50 -16.87 2.18
CA VAL A 156 -5.24 -17.07 3.43
C VAL A 156 -5.60 -18.54 3.62
N GLU A 157 -6.09 -19.22 2.58
CA GLU A 157 -6.40 -20.65 2.62
C GLU A 157 -5.15 -21.49 2.88
N ARG A 158 -4.02 -21.15 2.25
CA ARG A 158 -2.75 -21.85 2.46
C ARG A 158 -2.24 -21.68 3.90
N VAL A 159 -2.31 -20.48 4.44
CA VAL A 159 -1.93 -20.20 5.83
C VAL A 159 -2.88 -20.92 6.79
N ALA A 160 -4.19 -20.90 6.54
CA ALA A 160 -5.18 -21.60 7.35
C ALA A 160 -4.99 -23.13 7.32
N ALA A 161 -4.66 -23.71 6.17
CA ALA A 161 -4.35 -25.13 6.03
C ALA A 161 -3.10 -25.54 6.82
N LYS A 162 -2.07 -24.68 6.87
CA LYS A 162 -0.87 -24.88 7.69
C LYS A 162 -1.14 -24.67 9.18
N ALA A 163 -2.07 -23.78 9.52
CA ALA A 163 -2.48 -23.51 10.89
C ALA A 163 -3.47 -24.55 11.46
N LYS A 164 -3.86 -25.57 10.68
CA LYS A 164 -4.77 -26.63 11.15
C LYS A 164 -4.16 -27.26 12.41
N PRO A 165 -4.80 -27.11 13.58
CA PRO A 165 -4.22 -27.54 14.84
C PRO A 165 -3.98 -29.03 14.75
N ARG A 166 -2.72 -29.43 14.96
CA ARG A 166 -2.34 -30.83 15.15
C ARG A 166 -3.20 -31.34 16.30
N ALA A 167 -4.18 -32.19 15.99
CA ALA A 167 -5.03 -32.80 17.01
C ALA A 167 -4.11 -33.42 18.04
N ARG A 168 -4.10 -32.86 19.25
CA ARG A 168 -3.30 -33.37 20.35
C ARG A 168 -3.80 -34.79 20.61
N PRO A 169 -2.97 -35.84 20.46
CA PRO A 169 -3.41 -37.22 20.66
C PRO A 169 -3.74 -37.54 22.13
N ASP A 170 -3.63 -36.57 23.05
CA ASP A 170 -3.86 -36.73 24.48
C ASP A 170 -5.35 -36.58 24.82
N GLY A 171 -6.21 -37.32 24.11
CA GLY A 171 -7.48 -37.74 24.67
C GLY A 171 -7.20 -38.98 25.50
N GLU A 172 -6.76 -38.80 26.75
CA GLU A 172 -6.71 -39.92 27.72
C GLU A 172 -8.02 -40.70 27.62
N PRO A 173 -7.98 -42.04 27.47
CA PRO A 173 -9.20 -42.83 27.58
C PRO A 173 -9.75 -42.55 28.98
N ARG A 174 -10.94 -41.95 29.05
CA ARG A 174 -11.69 -41.75 30.29
C ARG A 174 -11.75 -43.11 30.98
N ARG A 175 -10.86 -43.32 31.94
CA ARG A 175 -10.86 -44.51 32.80
C ARG A 175 -12.27 -44.63 33.35
N ASP A 176 -12.81 -45.82 33.14
CA ASP A 176 -14.17 -46.21 33.43
C ASP A 176 -14.64 -45.59 34.73
N ARG A 177 -15.68 -44.77 34.60
CA ARG A 177 -16.55 -44.35 35.69
C ARG A 177 -17.08 -45.65 36.29
N ARG A 178 -16.37 -46.18 37.29
CA ARG A 178 -16.77 -47.37 38.04
C ARG A 178 -18.23 -47.19 38.40
N GLU A 179 -19.08 -48.00 37.78
CA GLU A 179 -20.46 -48.17 38.15
C GLU A 179 -20.45 -48.54 39.63
N ALA A 180 -20.88 -47.59 40.46
CA ALA A 180 -21.26 -47.85 41.83
C ALA A 180 -22.43 -48.84 41.75
N SER A 181 -22.09 -50.12 41.84
CA SER A 181 -23.01 -51.23 41.91
C SER A 181 -23.81 -51.06 43.19
N HIS A 182 -25.00 -50.48 43.07
CA HIS A 182 -26.06 -50.61 44.05
C HIS A 182 -26.38 -52.10 44.18
N ARG A 183 -25.78 -52.75 45.18
CA ARG A 183 -26.19 -54.09 45.63
C ARG A 183 -27.06 -53.88 46.87
N PRO A 184 -28.40 -54.06 46.79
CA PRO A 184 -29.22 -54.08 48.00
C PRO A 184 -28.92 -55.34 48.81
N ALA A 185 -28.76 -55.18 50.12
CA ALA A 185 -28.52 -56.27 51.06
C ALA A 185 -29.76 -57.18 51.17
N PRO A 186 -29.62 -58.51 51.19
CA PRO A 186 -30.74 -59.40 51.52
C PRO A 186 -31.03 -59.33 53.03
N ALA A 187 -32.27 -59.03 53.38
CA ALA A 187 -32.79 -59.13 54.73
C ALA A 187 -32.76 -60.60 55.19
N PHE A 188 -32.06 -60.87 56.28
CA PHE A 188 -32.18 -62.13 57.00
C PHE A 188 -33.53 -62.16 57.72
N ALA A 189 -34.36 -63.12 57.35
CA ALA A 189 -35.53 -63.52 58.13
C ALA A 189 -35.08 -64.36 59.33
N VAL A 190 -35.55 -64.00 60.54
CA VAL A 190 -35.54 -64.89 61.70
C VAL A 190 -36.86 -64.71 62.46
N ALA A 191 -37.58 -65.83 62.55
CA ALA A 191 -38.62 -66.27 63.49
C ALA A 191 -39.80 -65.32 63.83
#